data_AF-A0A438HA35-F1
#
_entry.id   AF-A0A438HA35-F1
#
_cell.length_a   1.000
_cell.length_b   1.000
_cell.length_c   1.000
_cell.angle_alpha   90.00
_cell.angle_beta   90.00
_cell.angle_gamma   90.00
#
_symmetry.space_group_name_H-M   'P 1'
#
loop_
_entity.id
_entity.type
_entity.pdbx_description
1 polymer ?
#
loop_
_entity_poly.entity_id
_entity_poly.type
_entity_poly.pdbx_seq_one_letter_code
_entity_poly.pdbx_strand_id
1 'polypeptide(L)'
;MATNSSSSTSDIIISSSSSSHQMETSHLLITAHKLNGQNYLQWSQSILMFIRGKEKDDYITGASAAPETTASTYKKWIAENNMVMSWLVNSMTADIGENFLSFDTAKEIWNTAKETFSNKENTSEIIQIEGILHDLRQGNLTRKNHGSKTPT
;
A
#
# COMPACT_ATOMS: atom_id res chain seq x y z
N MET A 1 75.08 -7.25 24.45
CA MET A 1 74.33 -8.51 24.30
C MET A 1 73.02 -8.34 25.05
N ALA A 2 71.88 -8.36 24.32
CA ALA A 2 70.50 -8.61 24.79
C ALA A 2 69.93 -7.64 25.87
N THR A 3 68.74 -7.04 25.78
CA THR A 3 67.51 -7.34 25.05
C THR A 3 66.67 -6.06 24.89
N ASN A 4 66.11 -5.86 23.69
CA ASN A 4 64.95 -5.03 23.46
C ASN A 4 63.74 -5.62 24.21
N SER A 5 62.86 -4.78 24.75
CA SER A 5 61.52 -5.20 25.15
C SER A 5 60.52 -4.17 24.67
N SER A 6 60.05 -4.40 23.44
CA SER A 6 58.91 -3.76 22.82
C SER A 6 57.65 -4.18 23.58
N SER A 7 56.97 -3.22 24.20
CA SER A 7 55.66 -3.42 24.79
C SER A 7 54.62 -3.62 23.67
N SER A 8 54.22 -4.87 23.43
CA SER A 8 52.99 -5.19 22.70
C SER A 8 51.80 -4.91 23.62
N THR A 9 50.93 -3.99 23.24
CA THR A 9 49.61 -3.87 23.86
C THR A 9 48.60 -4.40 22.86
N SER A 10 48.16 -5.62 23.12
CA SER A 10 47.19 -6.36 22.33
C SER A 10 45.83 -5.67 22.31
N ASP A 11 45.14 -5.83 21.18
CA ASP A 11 43.85 -5.26 20.83
C ASP A 11 42.75 -5.52 21.87
N ILE A 12 42.05 -4.47 22.28
CA ILE A 12 40.70 -4.58 22.85
C ILE A 12 39.72 -4.10 21.78
N ILE A 13 39.32 -5.01 20.89
CA ILE A 13 38.12 -4.80 20.07
C ILE A 13 36.92 -4.99 21.00
N ILE A 14 36.40 -3.89 21.52
CA ILE A 14 35.07 -3.86 22.14
C ILE A 14 34.08 -4.15 21.02
N SER A 15 33.73 -5.44 20.87
CA SER A 15 32.56 -5.84 20.10
C SER A 15 31.34 -5.31 20.83
N SER A 16 30.93 -4.09 20.48
CA SER A 16 29.65 -3.54 20.87
C SER A 16 28.59 -4.33 20.09
N SER A 17 28.08 -5.37 20.75
CA SER A 17 26.93 -6.13 20.28
C SER A 17 25.75 -5.16 20.12
N SER A 18 25.52 -4.77 18.87
CA SER A 18 24.39 -3.92 18.47
C SER A 18 23.12 -4.74 18.59
N SER A 19 22.61 -4.89 19.81
CA SER A 19 21.24 -5.35 20.03
C SER A 19 20.31 -4.17 19.75
N SER A 20 20.12 -3.88 18.47
CA SER A 20 19.04 -3.03 18.00
C SER A 20 17.72 -3.79 18.21
N HIS A 21 17.24 -3.81 19.46
CA HIS A 21 15.83 -4.00 19.72
C HIS A 21 15.10 -2.80 19.12
N GLN A 22 14.74 -2.89 17.84
CA GLN A 22 13.79 -1.98 17.21
C GLN A 22 12.41 -2.23 17.81
N MET A 23 12.22 -1.76 19.04
CA MET A 23 10.91 -1.59 19.64
C MET A 23 10.42 -0.18 19.33
N GLU A 24 10.11 0.08 18.06
CA GLU A 24 9.39 1.28 17.61
C GLU A 24 8.59 0.89 16.35
N THR A 25 7.54 0.06 16.52
CA THR A 25 6.53 -0.14 15.46
C THR A 25 5.22 0.58 15.77
N SER A 26 5.17 1.33 16.87
CA SER A 26 4.01 2.11 17.26
C SER A 26 4.07 3.45 16.53
N HIS A 27 3.10 3.71 15.64
CA HIS A 27 2.83 4.99 14.95
C HIS A 27 3.43 5.25 13.56
N LEU A 28 4.06 4.27 12.88
CA LEU A 28 4.33 4.47 11.45
C LEU A 28 3.01 4.52 10.67
N LEU A 29 2.67 5.71 10.15
CA LEU A 29 1.54 5.90 9.26
C LEU A 29 1.74 5.00 8.03
N ILE A 30 0.91 3.96 7.90
CA ILE A 30 0.98 2.99 6.79
C ILE A 30 0.84 3.73 5.45
N THR A 31 -0.13 4.64 5.37
CA THR A 31 -0.33 5.56 4.25
C THR A 31 -1.24 6.70 4.67
N ALA A 32 -1.06 7.88 4.06
CA ALA A 32 -2.00 9.00 4.15
C ALA A 32 -3.23 8.82 3.24
N HIS A 33 -3.12 7.99 2.19
CA HIS A 33 -4.17 7.78 1.21
C HIS A 33 -5.03 6.58 1.61
N LYS A 34 -6.00 6.76 2.50
CA LYS A 34 -6.93 5.68 2.84
C LYS A 34 -7.78 5.30 1.63
N LEU A 35 -7.92 4.00 1.32
CA LEU A 35 -8.83 3.55 0.27
C LEU A 35 -10.25 3.97 0.60
N ASN A 36 -10.87 4.76 -0.28
CA ASN A 36 -12.22 5.31 -0.11
C ASN A 36 -13.17 4.94 -1.25
N GLY A 37 -12.73 4.02 -2.11
CA GLY A 37 -13.50 3.50 -3.24
C GLY A 37 -13.33 4.27 -4.56
N GLN A 38 -12.72 5.46 -4.53
CA GLN A 38 -12.51 6.30 -5.72
C GLN A 38 -11.03 6.58 -6.00
N ASN A 39 -10.12 6.22 -5.09
CA ASN A 39 -8.70 6.57 -5.13
C ASN A 39 -7.79 5.33 -5.18
N TYR A 40 -8.23 4.29 -5.90
CA TYR A 40 -7.53 3.01 -5.90
C TYR A 40 -6.09 3.16 -6.42
N LEU A 41 -5.88 3.97 -7.46
CA LEU A 41 -4.54 4.20 -8.00
C LEU A 41 -3.59 4.79 -6.96
N GLN A 42 -3.98 5.87 -6.28
CA GLN A 42 -3.12 6.52 -5.26
C GLN A 42 -2.92 5.62 -4.04
N TRP A 43 -3.99 4.95 -3.57
CA TRP A 43 -3.91 4.03 -2.44
C TRP A 43 -2.96 2.87 -2.75
N SER A 44 -3.16 2.18 -3.89
CA SER A 44 -2.41 0.98 -4.27
C SER A 44 -0.92 1.28 -4.44
N GLN A 45 -0.56 2.42 -5.00
CA GLN A 45 0.84 2.86 -5.11
C GLN A 45 1.46 3.12 -3.73
N SER A 46 0.74 3.81 -2.85
CA SER A 46 1.24 4.19 -1.54
C SER A 46 1.42 2.99 -0.60
N ILE A 47 0.43 2.10 -0.52
CA ILE A 47 0.52 0.89 0.31
C ILE A 47 1.57 -0.09 -0.21
N LEU A 48 1.72 -0.22 -1.54
CA LEU A 48 2.74 -1.06 -2.14
C LEU A 48 4.15 -0.57 -1.80
N MET A 49 4.37 0.75 -1.81
CA MET A 49 5.64 1.34 -1.40
C MET A 49 5.97 1.03 0.06
N PHE A 50 4.97 1.12 0.95
CA PHE A 50 5.14 0.76 2.37
C PHE A 50 5.48 -0.72 2.55
N ILE A 51 4.73 -1.63 1.91
CA ILE A 51 4.94 -3.09 2.00
C ILE A 51 6.31 -3.49 1.46
N ARG A 52 6.74 -2.91 0.33
CA ARG A 52 8.07 -3.15 -0.25
C ARG A 52 9.19 -2.60 0.63
N GLY A 53 8.98 -1.44 1.25
CA GLY A 53 9.92 -0.89 2.24
C GLY A 53 10.08 -1.78 3.49
N LYS A 54 9.18 -2.74 3.70
CA LYS A 54 9.25 -3.76 4.74
C LYS A 54 9.66 -5.14 4.23
N GLU A 55 9.97 -5.28 2.94
CA GLU A 55 10.35 -6.54 2.28
C GLU A 55 9.28 -7.65 2.46
N LYS A 56 7.99 -7.28 2.33
CA LYS A 56 6.85 -8.20 2.50
C LYS A 56 5.94 -8.29 1.28
N ASP A 57 6.36 -7.82 0.11
CA ASP A 57 5.51 -7.84 -1.09
C ASP A 57 5.22 -9.24 -1.63
N ASP A 58 6.05 -10.23 -1.30
CA ASP A 58 5.82 -11.64 -1.63
C ASP A 58 4.50 -12.19 -1.07
N TYR A 59 3.95 -11.61 0.00
CA TYR A 59 2.67 -12.01 0.57
C TYR A 59 1.46 -11.50 -0.21
N ILE A 60 1.59 -10.38 -0.92
CA ILE A 60 0.52 -9.84 -1.79
C ILE A 60 0.63 -10.33 -3.23
N THR A 61 1.84 -10.67 -3.70
CA THR A 61 2.04 -11.33 -5.01
C THR A 61 1.73 -12.84 -4.92
N GLY A 62 1.89 -13.42 -3.73
CA GLY A 62 1.80 -14.85 -3.49
C GLY A 62 3.06 -15.62 -3.88
N ALA A 63 4.19 -14.93 -4.07
CA ALA A 63 5.50 -15.59 -4.19
C ALA A 63 5.87 -16.33 -2.89
N SER A 64 5.46 -15.80 -1.74
CA SER A 64 5.51 -16.50 -0.45
C SER A 64 4.26 -17.38 -0.29
N ALA A 65 4.31 -18.60 -0.82
CA ALA A 65 3.21 -19.56 -0.74
C ALA A 65 2.99 -20.05 0.70
N ALA A 66 1.73 -20.29 1.06
CA ALA A 66 1.35 -20.85 2.35
C ALA A 66 2.00 -22.24 2.54
N PRO A 67 2.80 -22.45 3.60
CA PRO A 67 3.32 -23.77 3.93
C PRO A 67 2.20 -24.69 4.41
N GLU A 68 2.46 -26.00 4.40
CA GLU A 68 1.63 -26.98 5.11
C GLU A 68 1.49 -26.62 6.58
N THR A 69 0.29 -26.81 7.15
CA THR A 69 -0.01 -26.41 8.55
C THR A 69 0.85 -27.13 9.59
N THR A 70 1.42 -28.28 9.22
CA THR A 70 2.32 -29.09 10.06
C THR A 70 3.79 -28.66 9.95
N ALA A 71 4.14 -27.82 8.98
CA ALA A 71 5.50 -27.35 8.79
C ALA A 71 5.91 -26.39 9.91
N SER A 72 7.17 -26.47 10.34
CA SER A 72 7.73 -25.58 11.36
C SER A 72 7.71 -24.10 10.95
N THR A 73 7.68 -23.82 9.64
CA THR A 73 7.62 -22.47 9.04
C THR A 73 6.22 -21.87 9.02
N TYR A 74 5.16 -22.68 9.19
CA TYR A 74 3.76 -22.22 9.09
C TYR A 74 3.44 -21.08 10.07
N LYS A 75 3.85 -21.21 11.34
CA LYS A 75 3.62 -20.18 12.36
C LYS A 75 4.27 -18.84 12.02
N LYS A 76 5.45 -18.87 11.40
CA LYS A 76 6.13 -17.65 10.95
C LYS A 76 5.39 -17.04 9.76
N TRP A 77 5.04 -17.87 8.78
CA TRP A 77 4.32 -17.42 7.58
C TRP A 77 2.97 -16.79 7.94
N ILE A 78 2.17 -17.42 8.80
CA ILE A 78 0.85 -16.88 9.18
C ILE A 78 0.98 -15.56 9.96
N ALA A 79 2.02 -15.42 10.80
CA ALA A 79 2.28 -14.17 11.51
C ALA A 79 2.64 -13.03 10.55
N GLU A 80 3.51 -13.29 9.57
CA GLU A 80 3.89 -12.30 8.56
C GLU A 80 2.73 -11.97 7.61
N ASN A 81 1.96 -12.97 7.17
CA ASN A 81 0.74 -12.78 6.37
C ASN A 81 -0.28 -11.89 7.11
N ASN A 82 -0.58 -12.21 8.38
CA ASN A 82 -1.50 -11.42 9.20
C ASN A 82 -1.01 -9.99 9.45
N MET A 83 0.32 -9.80 9.55
CA MET A 83 0.89 -8.46 9.65
C MET A 83 0.60 -7.65 8.38
N VAL A 84 0.80 -8.23 7.19
CA VAL A 84 0.49 -7.56 5.92
C VAL A 84 -1.01 -7.33 5.75
N MET A 85 -1.85 -8.30 6.15
CA MET A 85 -3.31 -8.11 6.19
C MET A 85 -3.69 -6.92 7.07
N SER A 86 -3.08 -6.79 8.25
CA SER A 86 -3.35 -5.66 9.14
C SER A 86 -2.96 -4.34 8.48
N TRP A 87 -1.86 -4.28 7.73
CA TRP A 87 -1.48 -3.08 6.99
C TRP A 87 -2.47 -2.73 5.89
N LEU A 88 -2.93 -3.73 5.14
CA LEU A 88 -3.94 -3.54 4.09
C LEU A 88 -5.25 -3.03 4.69
N VAL A 89 -5.82 -3.72 5.68
CA VAL A 89 -7.09 -3.31 6.31
C VAL A 89 -6.96 -1.94 6.99
N ASN A 90 -5.87 -1.71 7.72
CA ASN A 90 -5.62 -0.41 8.37
C ASN A 90 -5.24 0.70 7.38
N SER A 91 -5.06 0.40 6.09
CA SER A 91 -4.91 1.40 5.03
C SER A 91 -6.23 1.74 4.32
N MET A 92 -7.34 1.15 4.74
CA MET A 92 -8.68 1.41 4.20
C MET A 92 -9.48 2.32 5.14
N THR A 93 -10.51 2.96 4.60
CA THR A 93 -11.60 3.53 5.41
C THR A 93 -12.31 2.42 6.19
N ALA A 94 -12.95 2.76 7.32
CA ALA A 94 -13.50 1.75 8.23
C ALA A 94 -14.58 0.90 7.55
N ASP A 95 -15.47 1.54 6.79
CA ASP A 95 -16.56 0.90 6.04
C ASP A 95 -16.06 -0.03 4.93
N ILE A 96 -14.95 0.31 4.28
CA ILE A 96 -14.33 -0.57 3.28
C ILE A 96 -13.60 -1.71 3.98
N GLY A 97 -12.76 -1.41 4.97
CA GLY A 97 -11.88 -2.36 5.63
C GLY A 97 -12.64 -3.49 6.35
N GLU A 98 -13.83 -3.22 6.89
CA GLU A 98 -14.68 -4.23 7.53
C GLU A 98 -15.02 -5.40 6.58
N ASN A 99 -15.23 -5.12 5.29
CA ASN A 99 -15.52 -6.15 4.29
C ASN A 99 -14.34 -7.10 4.04
N PHE A 100 -13.13 -6.76 4.49
CA PHE A 100 -11.92 -7.53 4.27
C PHE A 100 -11.47 -8.34 5.49
N LEU A 101 -12.15 -8.21 6.65
CA LEU A 101 -11.75 -8.89 7.89
C LEU A 101 -11.93 -10.41 7.84
N SER A 102 -12.76 -10.93 6.94
CA SER A 102 -13.04 -12.37 6.81
C SER A 102 -12.14 -13.12 5.83
N PHE A 103 -11.18 -12.44 5.19
CA PHE A 103 -10.24 -13.09 4.27
C PHE A 103 -9.13 -13.79 5.04
N ASP A 104 -8.55 -14.84 4.45
CA ASP A 104 -7.52 -15.64 5.09
C ASP A 104 -6.10 -15.16 4.75
N THR A 105 -5.94 -14.46 3.61
CA THR A 105 -4.61 -14.06 3.11
C THR A 105 -4.54 -12.60 2.66
N ALA A 106 -3.35 -12.02 2.83
CA ALA A 106 -3.05 -10.68 2.30
C ALA A 106 -3.23 -10.60 0.78
N LYS A 107 -2.92 -11.69 0.08
CA LYS A 107 -3.09 -11.83 -1.37
C LYS A 107 -4.56 -11.69 -1.79
N GLU A 108 -5.48 -12.34 -1.09
CA GLU A 108 -6.90 -12.24 -1.41
C GLU A 108 -7.44 -10.83 -1.16
N ILE A 109 -7.04 -10.20 -0.06
CA ILE A 109 -7.38 -8.79 0.21
C ILE A 109 -6.88 -7.90 -0.93
N TRP A 110 -5.61 -8.03 -1.30
CA TRP A 110 -4.99 -7.23 -2.37
C TRP A 110 -5.70 -7.42 -3.72
N ASN A 111 -5.94 -8.66 -4.12
CA ASN A 111 -6.60 -8.97 -5.40
C ASN A 111 -8.05 -8.50 -5.42
N THR A 112 -8.80 -8.73 -4.34
CA THR A 112 -10.20 -8.32 -4.24
C THR A 112 -10.32 -6.80 -4.25
N ALA A 113 -9.42 -6.08 -3.57
CA ALA A 113 -9.38 -4.61 -3.63
C ALA A 113 -9.10 -4.12 -5.05
N LYS A 114 -8.14 -4.74 -5.75
CA LYS A 114 -7.82 -4.43 -7.15
C LYS A 114 -9.03 -4.63 -8.06
N GLU A 115 -9.66 -5.78 -7.99
CA GLU A 115 -10.83 -6.11 -8.82
C GLU A 115 -12.01 -5.16 -8.55
N THR A 116 -12.27 -4.88 -7.28
CA THR A 116 -13.43 -4.09 -6.85
C THR A 116 -13.30 -2.62 -7.17
N PHE A 117 -12.12 -2.03 -6.98
CA PHE A 117 -11.98 -0.57 -6.97
C PHE A 117 -11.23 -0.02 -8.19
N SER A 118 -10.35 -0.78 -8.83
CA SER A 118 -9.67 -0.31 -10.05
C SER A 118 -10.66 -0.06 -11.20
N ASN A 119 -11.65 -0.94 -11.37
CA ASN A 119 -12.67 -0.80 -12.41
C ASN A 119 -13.66 0.32 -12.10
N LYS A 120 -14.01 0.53 -10.83
CA LYS A 120 -14.92 1.59 -10.39
C LYS A 120 -14.31 2.97 -10.58
N GLU A 121 -13.03 3.15 -10.26
CA GLU A 121 -12.27 4.36 -10.51
C GLU A 121 -12.29 4.71 -12.00
N ASN A 122 -11.86 3.78 -12.86
CA ASN A 122 -11.87 3.96 -14.32
C ASN A 122 -13.26 4.34 -14.87
N THR A 123 -14.32 3.66 -14.40
CA THR A 123 -15.69 3.93 -14.86
C THR A 123 -16.17 5.31 -14.41
N SER A 124 -15.86 5.70 -13.17
CA SER A 124 -16.25 6.99 -12.60
C SER A 124 -15.57 8.16 -13.32
N GLU A 125 -14.31 7.99 -13.72
CA GLU A 125 -13.58 9.00 -14.50
C GLU A 125 -14.20 9.19 -15.90
N ILE A 126 -14.54 8.09 -16.59
CA ILE A 126 -15.17 8.15 -17.91
C ILE A 126 -16.51 8.89 -17.85
N ILE A 127 -17.38 8.53 -16.90
CA ILE A 127 -18.71 9.17 -16.76
C ILE A 127 -18.57 10.67 -16.48
N GLN A 128 -17.60 11.07 -15.64
CA GLN A 128 -17.34 12.48 -15.35
C GLN A 128 -16.91 13.25 -16.61
N ILE A 129 -16.01 12.67 -17.41
CA ILE A 129 -15.54 13.28 -18.66
C ILE A 129 -16.70 13.42 -19.66
N GLU A 130 -17.52 12.38 -19.82
CA GLU A 130 -18.69 12.41 -20.70
C GLU A 130 -19.71 13.48 -20.28
N GLY A 131 -19.95 13.62 -18.97
CA GLY A 131 -20.80 14.68 -18.41
C GLY A 131 -20.27 16.07 -18.72
N ILE A 132 -18.99 16.32 -18.45
CA ILE A 132 -18.33 17.60 -18.76
C ILE A 132 -18.43 17.92 -20.26
N LEU A 133 -18.15 16.94 -21.13
CA LEU A 133 -18.24 17.12 -22.58
C LEU A 133 -19.67 17.45 -23.04
N HIS A 134 -20.66 16.76 -22.48
CA HIS A 134 -22.06 17.01 -22.78
C HIS A 134 -22.50 18.42 -22.35
N ASP A 135 -22.13 18.84 -21.15
CA ASP A 135 -22.43 20.17 -20.62
C ASP A 135 -21.77 21.27 -21.44
N LEU A 136 -20.51 21.08 -21.85
CA LEU A 136 -19.81 21.99 -22.77
C LEU A 136 -20.51 22.07 -24.13
N ARG A 137 -21.00 20.94 -24.67
CA ARG A 137 -21.76 20.92 -25.93
C ARG A 137 -23.08 21.67 -25.79
N GLN A 138 -23.84 21.43 -24.73
CA GLN A 138 -25.12 22.08 -24.48
C GLN A 138 -24.96 23.59 -24.22
N GLY A 139 -23.97 23.99 -23.41
CA GLY A 139 -23.66 25.40 -23.16
C GLY A 139 -23.29 26.16 -24.45
N ASN A 140 -22.59 25.50 -25.38
CA ASN A 140 -22.28 26.07 -26.69
C ASN A 140 -23.50 26.18 -27.62
N LEU A 141 -24.43 25.22 -27.58
CA LEU A 141 -25.70 25.28 -28.34
C LEU A 141 -26.60 26.41 -27.82
N THR A 142 -26.72 26.57 -26.50
CA THR A 142 -27.53 27.63 -25.88
C THR A 142 -26.97 29.02 -26.19
N ARG A 143 -25.64 29.18 -26.22
CA ARG A 143 -24.98 30.45 -26.57
C ARG A 143 -25.17 30.83 -28.04
N LYS A 144 -25.11 29.88 -28.98
CA LYS A 144 -25.35 30.14 -30.40
C LYS A 144 -26.80 30.54 -30.70
N ASN A 145 -27.78 30.02 -29.96
CA ASN A 145 -29.19 30.36 -30.17
C ASN A 145 -29.60 31.75 -29.63
N HIS A 146 -28.79 32.39 -28.77
CA HIS A 146 -29.06 33.74 -28.26
C HIS A 146 -28.36 34.85 -29.07
N GLY A 147 -27.49 34.52 -30.03
CA GLY A 147 -26.74 35.48 -30.85
C GLY A 147 -27.40 35.88 -32.18
N SER A 148 -28.58 35.33 -32.52
CA SER A 148 -29.22 35.49 -33.83
C SER A 148 -30.56 36.25 -33.80
N LYS A 149 -30.75 37.17 -32.84
CA LYS A 149 -31.82 38.18 -32.91
C LYS A 149 -31.23 39.58 -33.12
N THR A 150 -30.97 39.92 -34.38
CA THR A 150 -30.82 41.31 -34.83
C THR A 150 -32.21 41.98 -34.85
N PRO A 151 -32.43 43.13 -34.19
CA PRO A 151 -33.64 43.89 -34.37
C PRO A 151 -33.58 44.72 -35.65
N THR A 152 -34.69 44.71 -36.37
CA THR A 152 -35.02 45.57 -37.51
C THR A 152 -35.22 47.01 -37.06
#